data_AF-A0A060QFN6-F1
#
_entry.id   AF-A0A060QFN6-F1
#
_cell.length_a   1.000
_cell.length_b   1.000
_cell.length_c   1.000
_cell.angle_alpha   90.00
_cell.angle_beta   90.00
_cell.angle_gamma   90.00
#
_symmetry.space_group_name_H-M   'P 1'
#
loop_
_entity.id
_entity.type
_entity.pdbx_description
1 polymer ?
#
loop_
_entity_poly.entity_id
_entity_poly.type
_entity_poly.pdbx_seq_one_letter_code
_entity_poly.pdbx_strand_id
1 'polypeptide(L)'
;MITHGDALSCATEYCVSFQESGNGEPGRAPLRIRITRDKSTITPVTILRPVCSAGLSQEFTMAWHWRVLLCGINALARKYYRIRTTRKDMAPSQSVNLPPVDLLGYGKLPLEVARNKGIWPAPHYQHSLVACARWETESVVEWLTYHRSIGFDHVYLYCNDDDPTALYEAVMPFIIAEKPFVTFHHYRYVGEQFQMYRHFLRHHVHETRWLMFLDIDEFVCLPGSNDISSVSTRFGADHDAVYLNWCGYGHGGHVERPAGSVLRHYRYRESGASPFTKILAKAEAVSYRRACENPHVAIHHDLFGLGAPLRACNMLGESMEGYYDNFPNHAWSFLNADNRRERLVQAGYIAHFNIRSEQDFMRRVARGCQGDFAAQTHWQNKNAQERAEYHAATNAVLDTYLSDYWGAMIGKGWQTSIVPCSQWDLLSRGKRATQSSTMHQGSRDDDASRAVSGFLTGHPQHHTTLEDNPWWMVDLEVLSHIHQIMIFNRLDGVMERLASFKVEVSHDRIIWKTIIDRQDGPVFGGLDGTPFNWIDEAGVLGRFVRVTIPGKQVYLQTDQIEIFGCEFSLDDFKAANAPD
;
A
#
# COMPACT_ATOMS: atom_id res chain seq x y z
N MET A 1 -20.30 -30.00 25.47
CA MET A 1 -21.00 -30.38 24.22
C MET A 1 -20.53 -29.41 23.14
N ILE A 2 -19.88 -29.97 22.12
CA ILE A 2 -19.42 -29.38 20.85
C ILE A 2 -18.25 -28.38 20.93
N THR A 3 -17.11 -28.92 20.52
CA THR A 3 -15.84 -28.32 20.12
C THR A 3 -15.77 -28.11 18.60
N HIS A 4 -14.76 -27.34 18.18
CA HIS A 4 -14.34 -26.91 16.85
C HIS A 4 -14.44 -27.87 15.65
N GLY A 5 -14.49 -27.27 14.45
CA GLY A 5 -14.17 -27.92 13.17
C GLY A 5 -14.01 -26.90 12.05
N ASP A 6 -12.81 -26.87 11.47
CA ASP A 6 -12.31 -26.00 10.40
C ASP A 6 -13.12 -26.08 9.09
N ALA A 7 -13.25 -24.95 8.40
CA ALA A 7 -13.69 -24.89 7.00
C ALA A 7 -12.53 -24.43 6.12
N LEU A 8 -11.72 -25.39 5.69
CA LEU A 8 -10.82 -25.27 4.54
C LEU A 8 -11.63 -24.95 3.28
N SER A 9 -11.17 -23.93 2.56
CA SER A 9 -11.65 -23.55 1.23
C SER A 9 -11.56 -24.72 0.25
N CYS A 10 -12.70 -25.16 -0.25
CA CYS A 10 -12.80 -26.20 -1.27
C CYS A 10 -12.40 -25.62 -2.64
N ALA A 11 -11.20 -25.96 -3.13
CA ALA A 11 -10.82 -25.75 -4.52
C ALA A 11 -11.78 -26.54 -5.43
N THR A 12 -12.46 -25.88 -6.36
CA THR A 12 -13.35 -26.53 -7.32
C THR A 12 -12.54 -26.82 -8.59
N GLU A 13 -12.10 -28.06 -8.78
CA GLU A 13 -11.48 -28.52 -10.02
C GLU A 13 -12.55 -28.73 -11.11
N TYR A 14 -12.34 -28.13 -12.28
CA TYR A 14 -13.16 -28.36 -13.48
C TYR A 14 -12.47 -29.42 -14.36
N CYS A 15 -13.15 -30.52 -14.65
CA CYS A 15 -12.68 -31.51 -15.61
C CYS A 15 -13.18 -31.15 -17.02
N VAL A 16 -12.27 -30.87 -17.96
CA VAL A 16 -12.60 -30.64 -19.38
C VAL A 16 -12.25 -31.90 -20.16
N SER A 17 -13.25 -32.61 -20.68
CA SER A 17 -13.03 -33.72 -21.60
C SER A 17 -13.36 -33.31 -23.04
N PHE A 18 -12.48 -33.70 -23.97
CA PHE A 18 -12.67 -33.51 -25.41
C PHE A 18 -13.15 -34.84 -26.00
N GLN A 19 -14.33 -34.85 -26.63
CA GLN A 19 -14.75 -35.95 -27.48
C GLN A 19 -14.50 -35.59 -28.95
N GLU A 20 -13.64 -36.35 -29.61
CA GLU A 20 -13.59 -36.39 -31.08
C GLU A 20 -14.75 -37.24 -31.58
N SER A 21 -15.74 -36.62 -32.22
CA SER A 21 -16.71 -37.34 -33.04
C SER A 21 -16.12 -37.54 -34.43
N GLY A 22 -15.95 -38.79 -34.83
CA GLY A 22 -15.34 -39.17 -36.10
C GLY A 22 -16.15 -38.80 -37.35
N ASN A 23 -15.40 -38.83 -38.46
CA ASN A 23 -15.79 -38.92 -39.87
C ASN A 23 -16.66 -37.78 -40.46
N GLY A 24 -15.99 -36.85 -41.15
CA GLY A 24 -16.60 -36.04 -42.23
C GLY A 24 -15.98 -34.66 -42.43
N GLU A 25 -15.15 -34.53 -43.47
CA GLU A 25 -14.64 -33.34 -44.19
C GLU A 25 -14.02 -32.12 -43.44
N PRO A 26 -12.86 -31.59 -43.90
CA PRO A 26 -12.14 -30.51 -43.23
C PRO A 26 -12.69 -29.13 -43.61
N GLY A 27 -13.48 -28.53 -42.73
CA GLY A 27 -13.75 -27.09 -42.78
C GLY A 27 -15.11 -26.69 -42.25
N ARG A 28 -15.11 -26.05 -41.07
CA ARG A 28 -16.25 -25.46 -40.33
C ARG A 28 -17.08 -26.42 -39.47
N ALA A 29 -16.71 -26.53 -38.20
CA ALA A 29 -17.67 -26.73 -37.11
C ALA A 29 -17.19 -25.98 -35.84
N PRO A 30 -18.05 -25.24 -35.13
CA PRO A 30 -17.68 -24.51 -33.91
C PRO A 30 -17.61 -25.45 -32.70
N LEU A 31 -16.55 -25.31 -31.89
CA LEU A 31 -16.43 -25.92 -30.56
C LEU A 31 -17.60 -25.48 -29.66
N ARG A 32 -18.45 -26.43 -29.26
CA ARG A 32 -19.44 -26.22 -28.19
C ARG A 32 -18.88 -26.78 -26.89
N ILE A 33 -18.60 -25.89 -25.94
CA ILE A 33 -18.23 -26.26 -24.57
C ILE A 33 -19.53 -26.46 -23.79
N ARG A 34 -19.72 -27.65 -23.21
CA ARG A 34 -20.84 -27.94 -22.30
C ARG A 34 -20.25 -28.25 -20.92
N ILE A 35 -20.52 -27.40 -19.94
CA ILE A 35 -20.15 -27.63 -18.54
C ILE A 35 -21.33 -28.34 -17.89
N THR A 36 -21.14 -29.59 -17.45
CA THR A 36 -22.12 -30.32 -16.64
C THR A 36 -21.51 -30.74 -15.33
N ARG A 37 -22.29 -30.58 -14.26
CA ARG A 37 -21.92 -30.84 -12.87
C ARG A 37 -22.56 -32.15 -12.47
N ASP A 38 -21.82 -33.27 -12.40
CA ASP A 38 -22.29 -34.38 -11.58
C ASP A 38 -21.20 -35.34 -11.07
N LYS A 39 -21.51 -35.89 -9.89
CA LYS A 39 -20.78 -36.75 -9.00
C LYS A 39 -20.78 -38.20 -9.52
N SER A 40 -19.63 -38.89 -9.47
CA SER A 40 -19.50 -40.26 -8.92
C SER A 40 -18.15 -40.93 -9.22
N THR A 41 -17.61 -41.58 -8.18
CA THR A 41 -16.65 -42.71 -8.18
C THR A 41 -15.25 -42.53 -8.77
N ILE A 42 -14.27 -42.34 -7.87
CA ILE A 42 -12.84 -42.56 -8.08
C ILE A 42 -12.51 -44.02 -7.72
N THR A 43 -11.76 -44.72 -8.57
CA THR A 43 -11.01 -45.95 -8.22
C THR A 43 -9.52 -45.66 -8.41
N PRO A 44 -8.63 -45.98 -7.46
CA PRO A 44 -7.22 -45.63 -7.58
C PRO A 44 -6.45 -46.63 -8.46
N VAL A 45 -5.56 -46.14 -9.33
CA VAL A 45 -4.57 -46.95 -10.05
C VAL A 45 -3.20 -46.73 -9.42
N THR A 46 -2.66 -47.80 -8.86
CA THR A 46 -1.30 -47.91 -8.29
C THR A 46 -0.24 -47.84 -9.40
N ILE A 47 0.72 -46.92 -9.29
CA ILE A 47 1.89 -46.87 -10.17
C ILE A 47 3.05 -47.62 -9.49
N LEU A 48 3.46 -48.73 -10.11
CA LEU A 48 4.65 -49.50 -9.74
C LEU A 48 5.92 -48.77 -10.20
N ARG A 49 6.89 -48.59 -9.28
CA ARG A 49 8.28 -48.21 -9.58
C ARG A 49 9.08 -49.43 -10.06
N PRO A 50 10.06 -49.26 -10.96
CA PRO A 50 11.24 -50.11 -10.99
C PRO A 50 12.47 -49.41 -10.38
N VAL A 51 13.30 -50.23 -9.75
CA VAL A 51 14.53 -49.89 -9.01
C VAL A 51 15.77 -49.97 -9.90
N CYS A 52 16.72 -49.10 -9.55
CA CYS A 52 18.11 -48.85 -9.96
C CYS A 52 18.99 -49.94 -10.62
N SER A 53 19.92 -49.46 -11.45
CA SER A 53 21.40 -49.67 -11.37
C SER A 53 22.03 -48.91 -12.56
N ALA A 54 23.28 -48.43 -12.62
CA ALA A 54 24.39 -48.14 -11.72
C ALA A 54 25.39 -47.29 -12.56
N GLY A 55 26.23 -46.47 -11.92
CA GLY A 55 27.57 -46.12 -12.42
C GLY A 55 27.82 -44.78 -13.13
N LEU A 56 28.59 -43.92 -12.45
CA LEU A 56 29.69 -43.07 -12.93
C LEU A 56 29.43 -41.69 -13.64
N SER A 57 30.03 -40.68 -12.98
CA SER A 57 30.73 -39.47 -13.46
C SER A 57 30.03 -38.36 -14.27
N GLN A 58 30.07 -37.16 -13.67
CA GLN A 58 30.36 -35.81 -14.19
C GLN A 58 30.01 -35.42 -15.64
N GLU A 59 29.25 -34.32 -15.72
CA GLU A 59 29.24 -33.23 -16.73
C GLU A 59 29.05 -33.57 -18.23
N PHE A 60 28.24 -32.73 -18.89
CA PHE A 60 27.82 -32.75 -20.31
C PHE A 60 26.67 -33.69 -20.69
N THR A 61 25.42 -33.21 -20.59
CA THR A 61 24.45 -33.24 -21.71
C THR A 61 23.24 -32.36 -21.39
N MET A 62 23.35 -31.06 -21.66
CA MET A 62 22.19 -30.15 -21.73
C MET A 62 22.20 -29.36 -23.05
N ALA A 63 22.49 -30.06 -24.16
CA ALA A 63 22.57 -29.47 -25.49
C ALA A 63 21.71 -30.20 -26.55
N TRP A 64 20.90 -31.20 -26.19
CA TRP A 64 20.15 -31.99 -27.18
C TRP A 64 18.62 -31.93 -27.09
N HIS A 65 18.04 -31.20 -26.13
CA HIS A 65 16.58 -31.06 -26.05
C HIS A 65 16.02 -29.73 -26.60
N TRP A 66 16.87 -28.79 -27.07
CA TRP A 66 16.41 -27.52 -27.64
C TRP A 66 16.35 -27.46 -29.17
N ARG A 67 16.77 -28.50 -29.90
CA ARG A 67 16.76 -28.50 -31.37
C ARG A 67 15.54 -29.12 -32.05
N VAL A 68 14.68 -29.83 -31.31
CA VAL A 68 13.45 -30.42 -31.90
C VAL A 68 12.21 -29.54 -31.69
N LEU A 69 12.18 -28.67 -30.67
CA LEU A 69 11.05 -27.73 -30.48
C LEU A 69 11.10 -26.50 -31.42
N LEU A 70 12.29 -26.08 -31.86
CA LEU A 70 12.46 -24.87 -32.70
C LEU A 70 12.29 -25.10 -34.21
N CYS A 71 12.25 -26.36 -34.68
CA CYS A 71 11.90 -26.67 -36.07
C CYS A 71 10.39 -26.86 -36.30
N GLY A 72 9.61 -27.21 -35.27
CA GLY A 72 8.15 -27.38 -35.38
C GLY A 72 7.37 -26.07 -35.40
N ILE A 73 7.86 -25.02 -34.74
CA ILE A 73 7.15 -23.74 -34.62
C ILE A 73 7.31 -22.87 -35.89
N ASN A 74 8.43 -23.00 -36.61
CA ASN A 74 8.67 -22.24 -37.85
C ASN A 74 7.96 -22.80 -39.09
N ALA A 75 7.48 -24.05 -39.07
CA ALA A 75 6.70 -24.64 -40.16
C ALA A 75 5.21 -24.27 -40.10
N LEU A 76 4.66 -24.04 -38.90
CA LEU A 76 3.27 -23.60 -38.69
C LEU A 76 3.12 -22.08 -38.91
N ALA A 77 4.12 -21.28 -38.56
CA ALA A 77 4.09 -19.82 -38.76
C ALA A 77 4.14 -19.40 -40.25
N ARG A 78 4.68 -20.24 -41.15
CA ARG A 78 4.72 -19.95 -42.60
C ARG A 78 3.48 -20.39 -43.39
N LYS A 79 2.55 -21.13 -42.77
CA LYS A 79 1.30 -21.57 -43.41
C LYS A 79 0.10 -20.65 -43.11
N TYR A 80 0.20 -19.80 -42.09
CA TYR A 80 -0.88 -18.89 -41.67
C TYR A 80 -0.82 -17.48 -42.27
N TYR A 81 0.26 -17.11 -42.96
CA TYR A 81 0.42 -15.79 -43.61
C TYR A 81 0.23 -15.86 -45.14
N ARG A 82 -0.93 -16.34 -45.59
CA ARG A 82 -1.47 -16.04 -46.94
C ARG A 82 -2.91 -16.54 -47.06
N ILE A 83 -3.84 -15.85 -46.39
CA ILE A 83 -5.24 -15.87 -46.81
C ILE A 83 -5.57 -14.45 -47.25
N ARG A 84 -5.40 -14.19 -48.55
CA ARG A 84 -6.09 -13.09 -49.22
C ARG A 84 -7.54 -13.52 -49.36
N THR A 85 -8.40 -13.07 -48.45
CA THR A 85 -9.85 -13.11 -48.67
C THR A 85 -10.19 -12.10 -49.77
N THR A 86 -10.29 -12.58 -51.01
CA THR A 86 -10.92 -11.82 -52.08
C THR A 86 -12.40 -11.63 -51.77
N ARG A 87 -12.91 -10.42 -52.00
CA ARG A 87 -14.26 -9.92 -51.68
C ARG A 87 -15.45 -10.72 -52.27
N LYS A 88 -15.21 -11.87 -52.91
CA LYS A 88 -16.19 -12.67 -53.66
C LYS A 88 -16.82 -13.83 -52.88
N ASP A 89 -16.29 -14.20 -51.70
CA ASP A 89 -16.75 -15.38 -50.95
C ASP A 89 -17.57 -15.06 -49.69
N MET A 90 -18.05 -13.82 -49.53
CA MET A 90 -18.99 -13.45 -48.47
C MET A 90 -20.42 -13.61 -49.00
N ALA A 91 -21.15 -14.61 -48.51
CA ALA A 91 -22.59 -14.70 -48.69
C ALA A 91 -23.25 -13.39 -48.20
N PRO A 92 -24.27 -12.86 -48.89
CA PRO A 92 -24.93 -11.64 -48.45
C PRO A 92 -25.47 -11.85 -47.04
N SER A 93 -24.97 -11.05 -46.09
CA SER A 93 -25.47 -11.04 -44.74
C SER A 93 -26.97 -10.73 -44.79
N GLN A 94 -27.80 -11.63 -44.27
CA GLN A 94 -29.20 -11.31 -44.01
C GLN A 94 -29.23 -10.04 -43.17
N SER A 95 -29.85 -8.99 -43.71
CA SER A 95 -30.04 -7.73 -43.01
C SER A 95 -30.96 -7.99 -41.82
N VAL A 96 -30.36 -8.21 -40.65
CA VAL A 96 -31.09 -8.10 -39.39
C VAL A 96 -31.50 -6.64 -39.29
N ASN A 97 -32.79 -6.36 -39.43
CA ASN A 97 -33.37 -5.05 -39.14
C ASN A 97 -33.23 -4.79 -37.64
N LEU A 98 -32.03 -4.35 -37.24
CA LEU A 98 -31.84 -3.69 -35.96
C LEU A 98 -32.65 -2.39 -35.99
N PRO A 99 -33.38 -2.05 -34.91
CA PRO A 99 -34.06 -0.76 -34.83
C PRO A 99 -33.05 0.36 -35.14
N PRO A 100 -33.46 1.43 -35.84
CA PRO A 100 -32.56 2.50 -36.22
C PRO A 100 -31.85 3.02 -34.97
N VAL A 101 -30.53 2.84 -34.93
CA VAL A 101 -29.69 3.39 -33.87
C VAL A 101 -29.80 4.90 -33.99
N ASP A 102 -30.23 5.57 -32.92
CA ASP A 102 -30.25 7.03 -32.88
C ASP A 102 -28.81 7.57 -32.90
N LEU A 103 -28.28 7.78 -34.10
CA LEU A 103 -26.91 8.24 -34.31
C LEU A 103 -26.68 9.67 -33.78
N LEU A 104 -27.73 10.46 -33.55
CA LEU A 104 -27.62 11.83 -33.05
C LEU A 104 -27.18 11.85 -31.58
N GLY A 105 -27.67 10.91 -30.76
CA GLY A 105 -27.25 10.74 -29.37
C GLY A 105 -25.82 10.18 -29.24
N TYR A 106 -25.40 9.33 -30.17
CA TYR A 106 -24.08 8.69 -30.14
C TYR A 106 -22.92 9.69 -30.25
N GLY A 107 -23.08 10.82 -30.94
CA GLY A 107 -22.03 11.84 -30.99
C GLY A 107 -21.93 12.75 -29.75
N LYS A 108 -22.92 12.69 -28.84
CA LYS A 108 -23.17 13.75 -27.85
C LYS A 108 -23.17 13.27 -26.40
N LEU A 109 -23.63 12.05 -26.15
CA LEU A 109 -23.77 11.52 -24.78
C LEU A 109 -22.60 10.60 -24.43
N PRO A 110 -22.42 10.19 -23.17
CA PRO A 110 -21.63 8.99 -22.85
C PRO A 110 -22.19 7.75 -23.59
N LEU A 111 -21.36 6.75 -23.85
CA LEU A 111 -21.70 5.58 -24.69
C LEU A 111 -22.90 4.81 -24.17
N GLU A 112 -22.88 4.42 -22.91
CA GLU A 112 -23.99 3.66 -22.32
C GLU A 112 -25.25 4.52 -22.20
N VAL A 113 -25.11 5.82 -21.93
CA VAL A 113 -26.25 6.75 -21.90
C VAL A 113 -26.88 6.88 -23.30
N ALA A 114 -26.08 6.96 -24.36
CA ALA A 114 -26.56 6.95 -25.75
C ALA A 114 -27.26 5.63 -26.10
N ARG A 115 -26.69 4.49 -25.69
CA ARG A 115 -27.27 3.15 -25.87
C ARG A 115 -28.59 3.00 -25.12
N ASN A 116 -28.69 3.60 -23.93
CA ASN A 116 -29.87 3.60 -23.08
C ASN A 116 -30.81 4.79 -23.35
N LYS A 117 -30.78 5.34 -24.57
CA LYS A 117 -31.72 6.38 -25.05
C LYS A 117 -31.77 7.63 -24.16
N GLY A 118 -30.62 8.03 -23.62
CA GLY A 118 -30.48 9.21 -22.75
C GLY A 118 -30.66 8.93 -21.26
N ILE A 119 -31.01 7.70 -20.86
CA ILE A 119 -31.20 7.34 -19.45
C ILE A 119 -29.85 6.96 -18.84
N TRP A 120 -29.49 7.62 -17.75
CA TRP A 120 -28.30 7.28 -16.98
C TRP A 120 -28.50 5.95 -16.24
N PRO A 121 -27.58 4.98 -16.36
CA PRO A 121 -27.60 3.77 -15.56
C PRO A 121 -27.29 4.07 -14.09
N ALA A 122 -27.56 3.11 -13.21
CA ALA A 122 -27.13 3.20 -11.82
C ALA A 122 -25.58 3.19 -11.77
N PRO A 123 -24.94 4.12 -11.04
CA PRO A 123 -23.49 4.14 -10.93
C PRO A 123 -22.99 2.93 -10.15
N HIS A 124 -21.83 2.42 -10.54
CA HIS A 124 -21.12 1.36 -9.83
C HIS A 124 -20.33 1.91 -8.63
N TYR A 125 -19.87 3.16 -8.75
CA TYR A 125 -18.95 3.83 -7.84
C TYR A 125 -19.54 5.14 -7.32
N GLN A 126 -19.25 5.48 -6.07
CA GLN A 126 -19.66 6.75 -5.48
C GLN A 126 -18.68 7.87 -5.79
N HIS A 127 -17.37 7.62 -5.70
CA HIS A 127 -16.32 8.64 -5.84
C HIS A 127 -15.14 8.08 -6.62
N SER A 128 -15.02 8.50 -7.87
CA SER A 128 -13.93 8.05 -8.73
C SER A 128 -12.89 9.13 -9.00
N LEU A 129 -11.62 8.73 -9.05
CA LEU A 129 -10.55 9.57 -9.58
C LEU A 129 -10.28 9.25 -11.04
N VAL A 130 -9.88 10.26 -11.79
CA VAL A 130 -9.40 10.11 -13.16
C VAL A 130 -8.03 10.77 -13.25
N ALA A 131 -6.99 9.95 -13.41
CA ALA A 131 -5.61 10.39 -13.38
C ALA A 131 -4.89 10.03 -14.68
N CYS A 132 -3.99 10.93 -15.10
CA CYS A 132 -3.06 10.67 -16.18
C CYS A 132 -1.66 10.53 -15.58
N ALA A 133 -0.93 9.50 -15.98
CA ALA A 133 0.37 9.18 -15.42
C ALA A 133 1.40 9.00 -16.53
N ARG A 134 2.51 9.75 -16.40
CA ARG A 134 3.73 9.55 -17.19
C ARG A 134 4.94 9.49 -16.27
N TRP A 135 5.66 8.38 -16.27
CA TRP A 135 6.87 8.16 -15.46
C TRP A 135 6.62 8.35 -13.96
N GLU A 136 5.45 7.93 -13.48
CA GLU A 136 5.01 8.06 -12.08
C GLU A 136 5.02 6.74 -11.31
N THR A 137 5.74 5.72 -11.81
CA THR A 137 5.83 4.39 -11.18
C THR A 137 6.23 4.45 -9.70
N GLU A 138 7.09 5.38 -9.31
CA GLU A 138 7.57 5.54 -7.93
C GLU A 138 6.49 6.07 -6.97
N SER A 139 5.56 6.90 -7.45
CA SER A 139 4.58 7.61 -6.59
C SER A 139 3.19 6.98 -6.64
N VAL A 140 2.85 6.26 -7.71
CA VAL A 140 1.47 5.83 -8.00
C VAL A 140 0.88 4.95 -6.91
N VAL A 141 1.67 4.06 -6.30
CA VAL A 141 1.15 3.12 -5.28
C VAL A 141 0.79 3.85 -4.00
N GLU A 142 1.62 4.80 -3.56
CA GLU A 142 1.32 5.65 -2.40
C GLU A 142 0.08 6.51 -2.68
N TRP A 143 0.01 7.12 -3.87
CA TRP A 143 -1.12 7.93 -4.31
C TRP A 143 -2.43 7.13 -4.34
N LEU A 144 -2.44 5.92 -4.94
CA LEU A 144 -3.61 5.05 -4.97
C LEU A 144 -4.06 4.63 -3.57
N THR A 145 -3.09 4.23 -2.74
CA THR A 145 -3.38 3.74 -1.39
C THR A 145 -3.93 4.84 -0.49
N TYR A 146 -3.37 6.05 -0.58
CA TYR A 146 -3.88 7.22 0.14
C TYR A 146 -5.31 7.58 -0.28
N HIS A 147 -5.58 7.70 -1.58
CA HIS A 147 -6.92 8.09 -2.02
C HIS A 147 -7.97 7.03 -1.69
N ARG A 148 -7.60 5.75 -1.75
CA ARG A 148 -8.46 4.66 -1.25
C ARG A 148 -8.75 4.80 0.25
N SER A 149 -7.75 5.19 1.06
CA SER A 149 -7.91 5.27 2.51
C SER A 149 -8.77 6.44 2.97
N ILE A 150 -8.97 7.46 2.13
CA ILE A 150 -9.89 8.58 2.39
C ILE A 150 -11.25 8.42 1.68
N GLY A 151 -11.57 7.22 1.18
CA GLY A 151 -12.92 6.89 0.74
C GLY A 151 -13.21 7.00 -0.76
N PHE A 152 -12.21 7.29 -1.62
CA PHE A 152 -12.41 7.04 -3.05
C PHE A 152 -12.54 5.54 -3.29
N ASP A 153 -13.50 5.14 -4.11
CA ASP A 153 -13.83 3.73 -4.32
C ASP A 153 -13.44 3.21 -5.71
N HIS A 154 -13.00 4.08 -6.62
CA HIS A 154 -12.41 3.65 -7.90
C HIS A 154 -11.48 4.68 -8.54
N VAL A 155 -10.57 4.21 -9.40
CA VAL A 155 -9.63 5.05 -10.16
C VAL A 155 -9.58 4.60 -11.62
N TYR A 156 -9.77 5.54 -12.54
CA TYR A 156 -9.44 5.37 -13.95
C TYR A 156 -8.05 5.96 -14.21
N LEU A 157 -7.06 5.08 -14.36
CA LEU A 157 -5.67 5.45 -14.54
C LEU A 157 -5.28 5.34 -16.01
N TYR A 158 -4.95 6.48 -16.61
CA TYR A 158 -4.45 6.57 -17.98
C TYR A 158 -2.94 6.71 -17.98
N CYS A 159 -2.25 5.69 -18.45
CA CYS A 159 -0.81 5.69 -18.64
C CYS A 159 -0.48 6.16 -20.05
N ASN A 160 0.35 7.19 -20.18
CA ASN A 160 0.90 7.62 -21.47
C ASN A 160 2.42 7.46 -21.56
N ASP A 161 2.96 6.50 -20.82
CA ASP A 161 4.33 6.04 -20.98
C ASP A 161 4.54 5.38 -22.34
N ASP A 162 5.75 5.53 -22.87
CA ASP A 162 6.15 4.86 -24.11
C ASP A 162 6.09 3.33 -23.95
N ASP A 163 6.47 2.83 -22.76
CA ASP A 163 6.27 1.46 -22.29
C ASP A 163 5.50 1.47 -20.96
N PRO A 164 4.26 0.94 -20.92
CA PRO A 164 3.44 0.95 -19.71
C PRO A 164 3.81 -0.16 -18.72
N THR A 165 4.71 -1.10 -19.06
CA THR A 165 4.96 -2.33 -18.28
C THR A 165 5.24 -2.05 -16.81
N ALA A 166 6.21 -1.18 -16.51
CA ALA A 166 6.61 -0.92 -15.12
C ALA A 166 5.48 -0.27 -14.30
N LEU A 167 4.72 0.65 -14.90
CA LEU A 167 3.57 1.26 -14.23
C LEU A 167 2.44 0.25 -14.03
N TYR A 168 2.16 -0.58 -15.05
CA TYR A 168 1.14 -1.63 -14.99
C TYR A 168 1.46 -2.66 -13.91
N GLU A 169 2.70 -3.14 -13.82
CA GLU A 169 3.16 -4.06 -12.78
C GLU A 169 2.96 -3.46 -11.38
N ALA A 170 3.30 -2.18 -11.20
CA ALA A 170 3.14 -1.50 -9.92
C ALA A 170 1.67 -1.41 -9.47
N VAL A 171 0.73 -1.21 -10.41
CA VAL A 171 -0.70 -1.07 -10.09
C VAL A 171 -1.50 -2.36 -10.22
N MET A 172 -0.91 -3.44 -10.76
CA MET A 172 -1.56 -4.73 -10.99
C MET A 172 -2.31 -5.27 -9.75
N PRO A 173 -1.79 -5.15 -8.50
CA PRO A 173 -2.54 -5.57 -7.31
C PRO A 173 -3.90 -4.88 -7.14
N PHE A 174 -4.06 -3.66 -7.66
CA PHE A 174 -5.33 -2.91 -7.62
C PHE A 174 -6.28 -3.24 -8.77
N ILE A 175 -5.79 -3.96 -9.80
CA ILE A 175 -6.55 -4.34 -10.99
C ILE A 175 -7.12 -5.76 -10.86
N ILE A 176 -6.32 -6.71 -10.36
CA ILE A 176 -6.69 -8.14 -10.32
C ILE A 176 -7.46 -8.53 -9.05
N ALA A 177 -7.73 -7.58 -8.15
CA ALA A 177 -8.52 -7.80 -6.95
C ALA A 177 -9.96 -8.22 -7.29
N GLU A 178 -10.62 -8.97 -6.40
CA GLU A 178 -12.03 -9.38 -6.57
C GLU A 178 -12.95 -8.17 -6.83
N LYS A 179 -12.64 -7.05 -6.17
CA LYS A 179 -13.21 -5.74 -6.45
C LYS A 179 -12.08 -4.83 -6.93
N PRO A 180 -11.87 -4.70 -8.25
CA PRO A 180 -10.82 -3.85 -8.81
C PRO A 180 -11.02 -2.41 -8.34
N PHE A 181 -9.95 -1.80 -7.84
CA PHE A 181 -9.91 -0.39 -7.48
C PHE A 181 -9.39 0.48 -8.63
N VAL A 182 -8.70 -0.13 -9.61
CA VAL A 182 -8.11 0.56 -10.75
C VAL A 182 -8.63 -0.04 -12.06
N THR A 183 -9.12 0.81 -12.94
CA THR A 183 -9.24 0.54 -14.38
C THR A 183 -8.07 1.20 -15.08
N PHE A 184 -7.20 0.40 -15.69
CA PHE A 184 -6.00 0.87 -16.37
C PHE A 184 -6.19 0.99 -17.88
N HIS A 185 -5.75 2.10 -18.44
CA HIS A 185 -5.70 2.32 -19.88
C HIS A 185 -4.30 2.78 -20.30
N HIS A 186 -3.74 2.14 -21.33
CA HIS A 186 -2.56 2.68 -22.00
C HIS A 186 -3.00 3.59 -23.15
N TYR A 187 -2.50 4.83 -23.15
CA TYR A 187 -2.75 5.84 -24.17
C TYR A 187 -1.42 6.27 -24.79
N ARG A 188 -1.04 5.60 -25.87
CA ARG A 188 0.30 5.71 -26.49
C ARG A 188 0.72 7.11 -26.98
N TYR A 189 -0.18 8.09 -27.04
CA TYR A 189 0.12 9.42 -27.56
C TYR A 189 0.47 10.38 -26.42
N VAL A 190 1.60 11.06 -26.58
CA VAL A 190 2.16 11.99 -25.60
C VAL A 190 1.40 13.32 -25.61
N GLY A 191 1.16 13.89 -24.43
CA GLY A 191 0.66 15.27 -24.30
C GLY A 191 -0.84 15.45 -24.56
N GLU A 192 -1.61 14.35 -24.60
CA GLU A 192 -3.04 14.34 -24.92
C GLU A 192 -3.93 14.19 -23.66
N GLN A 193 -3.65 14.96 -22.61
CA GLN A 193 -4.36 14.84 -21.32
C GLN A 193 -5.86 15.04 -21.48
N PHE A 194 -6.27 16.06 -22.23
CA PHE A 194 -7.69 16.31 -22.48
C PHE A 194 -8.37 15.23 -23.33
N GLN A 195 -7.65 14.51 -24.20
CA GLN A 195 -8.25 13.38 -24.92
C GLN A 195 -8.50 12.20 -23.99
N MET A 196 -7.58 11.92 -23.05
CA MET A 196 -7.74 10.86 -22.06
C MET A 196 -8.95 11.15 -21.15
N TYR A 197 -9.11 12.40 -20.69
CA TYR A 197 -10.31 12.81 -19.97
C TYR A 197 -11.58 12.68 -20.81
N ARG A 198 -11.56 13.05 -22.09
CA ARG A 198 -12.72 12.86 -22.98
C ARG A 198 -13.02 11.39 -23.25
N HIS A 199 -12.01 10.53 -23.34
CA HIS A 199 -12.20 9.09 -23.41
C HIS A 199 -12.93 8.59 -22.15
N PHE A 200 -12.49 9.01 -20.96
CA PHE A 200 -13.21 8.72 -19.72
C PHE A 200 -14.66 9.23 -19.75
N LEU A 201 -14.88 10.50 -20.13
CA LEU A 201 -16.21 11.10 -20.21
C LEU A 201 -17.13 10.36 -21.20
N ARG A 202 -16.56 9.79 -22.26
CA ARG A 202 -17.32 9.04 -23.26
C ARG A 202 -17.61 7.61 -22.79
N HIS A 203 -16.64 6.95 -22.17
CA HIS A 203 -16.69 5.51 -21.95
C HIS A 203 -17.09 5.11 -20.53
N HIS A 204 -16.82 5.94 -19.52
CA HIS A 204 -16.83 5.49 -18.12
C HIS A 204 -17.54 6.43 -17.14
N VAL A 205 -17.80 7.71 -17.50
CA VAL A 205 -18.41 8.68 -16.56
C VAL A 205 -19.74 8.24 -15.94
N HIS A 206 -20.50 7.39 -16.65
CA HIS A 206 -21.78 6.86 -16.18
C HIS A 206 -21.64 5.81 -15.08
N GLU A 207 -20.44 5.27 -14.88
CA GLU A 207 -20.14 4.26 -13.85
C GLU A 207 -19.97 4.90 -12.47
N THR A 208 -19.86 6.23 -12.38
CA THR A 208 -19.58 6.94 -11.11
C THR A 208 -20.62 8.01 -10.80
N ARG A 209 -20.84 8.28 -9.51
CA ARG A 209 -21.71 9.38 -9.05
C ARG A 209 -20.95 10.71 -9.00
N TRP A 210 -19.77 10.70 -8.40
CA TRP A 210 -18.87 11.85 -8.29
C TRP A 210 -17.52 11.52 -8.90
N LEU A 211 -16.95 12.46 -9.64
CA LEU A 211 -15.63 12.33 -10.24
C LEU A 211 -14.74 13.50 -9.83
N MET A 212 -13.43 13.23 -9.79
CA MET A 212 -12.41 14.27 -9.74
C MET A 212 -11.26 13.88 -10.68
N PHE A 213 -10.88 14.83 -11.55
CA PHE A 213 -9.64 14.73 -12.30
C PHE A 213 -8.50 15.17 -11.38
N LEU A 214 -7.48 14.34 -11.18
CA LEU A 214 -6.42 14.60 -10.21
C LEU A 214 -5.10 14.05 -10.74
N ASP A 215 -4.02 14.81 -10.56
CA ASP A 215 -2.68 14.41 -10.99
C ASP A 215 -1.99 13.56 -9.91
N ILE A 216 -1.00 12.75 -10.30
CA ILE A 216 -0.33 11.81 -9.37
C ILE A 216 0.56 12.54 -8.34
N ASP A 217 0.90 13.81 -8.59
CA ASP A 217 1.59 14.69 -7.66
C ASP A 217 0.64 15.53 -6.79
N GLU A 218 -0.66 15.21 -6.79
CA GLU A 218 -1.70 15.92 -6.04
C GLU A 218 -2.43 15.00 -5.05
N PHE A 219 -2.67 15.50 -3.83
CA PHE A 219 -3.33 14.76 -2.76
C PHE A 219 -4.49 15.55 -2.16
N VAL A 220 -5.68 14.93 -2.12
CA VAL A 220 -6.89 15.54 -1.55
C VAL A 220 -6.77 15.59 -0.03
N CYS A 221 -6.65 16.77 0.55
CA CYS A 221 -6.52 16.99 1.98
C CYS A 221 -7.86 17.41 2.59
N LEU A 222 -8.34 16.66 3.58
CA LEU A 222 -9.62 16.89 4.25
C LEU A 222 -9.44 16.94 5.77
N PRO A 223 -8.82 18.01 6.31
CA PRO A 223 -8.60 18.14 7.75
C PRO A 223 -9.89 17.95 8.55
N GLY A 224 -9.81 17.12 9.59
CA GLY A 224 -10.94 16.83 10.48
C GLY A 224 -11.86 15.68 10.06
N SER A 225 -11.90 15.29 8.79
CA SER A 225 -12.69 14.13 8.34
C SER A 225 -11.87 12.99 7.75
N ASN A 226 -10.86 13.30 6.93
CA ASN A 226 -10.13 12.32 6.12
C ASN A 226 -11.06 11.39 5.32
N ASP A 227 -12.22 11.89 4.90
CA ASP A 227 -13.25 11.12 4.19
C ASP A 227 -13.91 11.98 3.10
N ILE A 228 -13.74 11.59 1.84
CA ILE A 228 -14.31 12.29 0.69
C ILE A 228 -15.85 12.29 0.71
N SER A 229 -16.48 11.27 1.31
CA SER A 229 -17.94 11.22 1.45
C SER A 229 -18.49 12.36 2.29
N SER A 230 -17.68 12.90 3.23
CA SER A 230 -18.04 14.09 3.99
C SER A 230 -18.26 15.31 3.10
N VAL A 231 -17.51 15.46 2.02
CA VAL A 231 -17.62 16.58 1.07
C VAL A 231 -18.90 16.46 0.25
N SER A 232 -19.12 15.31 -0.39
CA SER A 232 -20.32 15.09 -1.20
C SER A 232 -21.61 15.13 -0.38
N THR A 233 -21.57 14.68 0.87
CA THR A 233 -22.72 14.73 1.78
C THR A 233 -23.02 16.17 2.20
N ARG A 234 -21.97 16.94 2.53
CA ARG A 234 -22.12 18.32 2.98
C ARG A 234 -22.65 19.25 1.89
N PHE A 235 -22.19 19.11 0.65
CA PHE A 235 -22.49 20.08 -0.41
C PHE A 235 -23.42 19.55 -1.51
N GLY A 236 -23.56 18.23 -1.67
CA GLY A 236 -24.14 17.61 -2.86
C GLY A 236 -25.65 17.77 -3.04
N ALA A 237 -26.38 18.16 -1.98
CA ALA A 237 -27.81 18.50 -2.08
C ALA A 237 -28.03 19.78 -2.92
N ASP A 238 -27.20 20.80 -2.66
CA ASP A 238 -27.39 22.14 -3.22
C ASP A 238 -26.43 22.45 -4.39
N HIS A 239 -25.33 21.71 -4.49
CA HIS A 239 -24.27 21.95 -5.47
C HIS A 239 -24.02 20.73 -6.34
N ASP A 240 -23.58 21.02 -7.57
CA ASP A 240 -23.25 20.03 -8.60
C ASP A 240 -21.73 19.82 -8.68
N ALA A 241 -20.94 20.77 -8.17
CA ALA A 241 -19.49 20.69 -8.07
C ALA A 241 -18.94 21.42 -6.83
N VAL A 242 -17.85 20.90 -6.27
CA VAL A 242 -17.10 21.50 -5.15
C VAL A 242 -15.64 21.68 -5.57
N TYR A 243 -15.15 22.91 -5.47
CA TYR A 243 -13.80 23.30 -5.84
C TYR A 243 -12.89 23.28 -4.62
N LEU A 244 -11.77 22.58 -4.74
CA LEU A 244 -10.71 22.52 -3.74
C LEU A 244 -9.51 23.27 -4.29
N ASN A 245 -9.10 24.34 -3.63
CA ASN A 245 -7.92 25.10 -4.02
C ASN A 245 -6.65 24.29 -3.77
N TRP A 246 -5.65 24.49 -4.62
CA TRP A 246 -4.30 24.00 -4.42
C TRP A 246 -3.66 24.62 -3.19
N CYS A 247 -2.70 23.90 -2.61
CA CYS A 247 -1.70 24.41 -1.71
C CYS A 247 -0.37 23.74 -2.08
N GLY A 248 0.57 24.52 -2.60
CA GLY A 248 1.87 24.03 -3.08
C GLY A 248 2.78 23.58 -1.94
N TYR A 249 3.25 22.33 -2.03
CA TYR A 249 4.26 21.76 -1.15
C TYR A 249 5.66 21.90 -1.78
N GLY A 250 6.59 22.44 -1.01
CA GLY A 250 7.95 22.69 -1.45
C GLY A 250 8.87 21.48 -1.26
N HIS A 251 10.02 21.53 -1.93
CA HIS A 251 11.00 20.45 -1.92
C HIS A 251 11.78 20.29 -0.59
N GLY A 252 11.51 21.11 0.44
CA GLY A 252 12.11 20.95 1.77
C GLY A 252 13.64 21.01 1.82
N GLY A 253 14.28 21.66 0.83
CA GLY A 253 15.75 21.72 0.72
C GLY A 253 16.40 20.52 0.03
N HIS A 254 15.61 19.55 -0.48
CA HIS A 254 16.14 18.39 -1.18
C HIS A 254 16.77 18.75 -2.54
N VAL A 255 18.02 18.32 -2.74
CA VAL A 255 18.74 18.46 -4.03
C VAL A 255 18.30 17.36 -5.01
N GLU A 256 18.17 16.14 -4.51
CA GLU A 256 17.62 14.96 -5.20
C GLU A 256 16.41 14.44 -4.43
N ARG A 257 15.51 13.72 -5.10
CA ARG A 257 14.35 13.12 -4.42
C ARG A 257 14.82 12.10 -3.38
N PRO A 258 14.46 12.24 -2.09
CA PRO A 258 14.62 11.14 -1.14
C PRO A 258 13.86 9.90 -1.60
N ALA A 259 14.45 8.73 -1.37
CA ALA A 259 13.81 7.46 -1.67
C ALA A 259 12.58 7.23 -0.77
N GLY A 260 11.51 6.69 -1.33
CA GLY A 260 10.31 6.30 -0.59
C GLY A 260 9.19 7.34 -0.63
N SER A 261 8.56 7.57 0.52
CA SER A 261 7.26 8.26 0.65
C SER A 261 7.33 9.76 0.34
N VAL A 262 6.48 10.26 -0.56
CA VAL A 262 6.26 11.70 -0.75
C VAL A 262 5.68 12.30 0.53
N LEU A 263 4.67 11.63 1.10
CA LEU A 263 3.91 12.14 2.25
C LEU A 263 4.76 12.32 3.52
N ARG A 264 5.85 11.56 3.70
CA ARG A 264 6.74 11.66 4.88
C ARG A 264 7.87 12.66 4.71
N HIS A 265 8.35 12.89 3.48
CA HIS A 265 9.53 13.72 3.24
C HIS A 265 9.19 15.19 3.00
N TYR A 266 8.10 15.49 2.29
CA TYR A 266 7.73 16.86 1.93
C TYR A 266 6.70 17.42 2.91
N ARG A 267 7.19 18.09 3.95
CA ARG A 267 6.38 18.58 5.08
C ARG A 267 6.28 20.10 5.15
N TYR A 268 6.72 20.80 4.10
CA TYR A 268 6.64 22.25 4.03
C TYR A 268 5.79 22.66 2.84
N ARG A 269 4.93 23.66 3.07
CA ARG A 269 4.01 24.19 2.07
C ARG A 269 3.95 25.70 2.10
N GLU A 270 3.25 26.27 1.13
CA GLU A 270 2.91 27.69 1.12
C GLU A 270 1.94 28.09 2.23
N SER A 271 1.84 29.39 2.49
CA SER A 271 1.11 29.94 3.65
C SER A 271 -0.39 29.69 3.65
N GLY A 272 -1.00 29.49 2.48
CA GLY A 272 -2.43 29.22 2.36
C GLY A 272 -2.79 28.87 0.93
N ALA A 273 -4.09 28.70 0.67
CA ALA A 273 -4.59 28.26 -0.63
C ALA A 273 -4.13 29.14 -1.81
N SER A 274 -3.92 28.51 -2.95
CA SER A 274 -3.53 29.09 -4.23
C SER A 274 -4.68 29.10 -5.25
N PRO A 275 -4.58 29.91 -6.34
CA PRO A 275 -5.69 30.15 -7.27
C PRO A 275 -6.18 28.93 -8.05
N PHE A 276 -5.30 28.01 -8.41
CA PHE A 276 -5.70 26.81 -9.14
C PHE A 276 -6.50 25.86 -8.23
N THR A 277 -7.46 25.14 -8.81
CA THR A 277 -8.35 24.25 -8.07
C THR A 277 -8.45 22.88 -8.71
N LYS A 278 -8.80 21.84 -7.95
CA LYS A 278 -9.40 20.62 -8.52
C LYS A 278 -10.85 20.52 -8.09
N ILE A 279 -11.64 19.77 -8.85
CA ILE A 279 -13.10 19.80 -8.73
C ILE A 279 -13.62 18.41 -8.43
N LEU A 280 -14.35 18.27 -7.33
CA LEU A 280 -15.23 17.12 -7.11
C LEU A 280 -16.60 17.45 -7.73
N ALA A 281 -16.95 16.81 -8.84
CA ALA A 281 -18.16 17.11 -9.59
C ALA A 281 -19.08 15.88 -9.71
N LYS A 282 -20.39 16.11 -9.73
CA LYS A 282 -21.35 15.07 -10.15
C LYS A 282 -21.05 14.69 -11.60
N ALA A 283 -21.14 13.42 -11.91
CA ALA A 283 -20.88 12.88 -13.24
C ALA A 283 -21.66 13.59 -14.36
N GLU A 284 -22.93 13.92 -14.09
CA GLU A 284 -23.82 14.61 -15.03
C GLU A 284 -23.45 16.09 -15.29
N ALA A 285 -22.74 16.73 -14.36
CA ALA A 285 -22.31 18.12 -14.49
C ALA A 285 -21.15 18.29 -15.50
N VAL A 286 -20.41 17.21 -15.79
CA VAL A 286 -19.25 17.23 -16.68
C VAL A 286 -19.64 16.70 -18.07
N SER A 287 -20.10 17.61 -18.92
CA SER A 287 -20.65 17.24 -20.23
C SER A 287 -19.58 16.81 -21.25
N TYR A 288 -19.63 15.55 -21.68
CA TYR A 288 -18.80 15.03 -22.79
C TYR A 288 -18.94 15.87 -24.06
N ARG A 289 -20.18 16.20 -24.46
CA ARG A 289 -20.45 17.02 -25.65
C ARG A 289 -19.75 18.37 -25.57
N ARG A 290 -19.94 19.10 -24.46
CA ARG A 290 -19.38 20.45 -24.31
C ARG A 290 -17.86 20.42 -24.19
N ALA A 291 -17.30 19.39 -23.57
CA ALA A 291 -15.85 19.17 -23.55
C ALA A 291 -15.27 18.94 -24.96
N CYS A 292 -16.05 18.34 -25.87
CA CYS A 292 -15.65 18.22 -27.28
C CYS A 292 -15.85 19.51 -28.07
N GLU A 293 -16.94 20.26 -27.81
CA GLU A 293 -17.23 21.54 -28.46
C GLU A 293 -16.27 22.65 -27.98
N ASN A 294 -15.72 22.53 -26.77
CA ASN A 294 -14.78 23.48 -26.17
C ASN A 294 -13.49 22.75 -25.73
N PRO A 295 -12.68 22.26 -26.68
CA PRO A 295 -11.56 21.35 -26.40
C PRO A 295 -10.39 21.98 -25.63
N HIS A 296 -10.37 23.31 -25.50
CA HIS A 296 -9.33 24.07 -24.79
C HIS A 296 -9.67 24.33 -23.32
N VAL A 297 -10.90 24.02 -22.89
CA VAL A 297 -11.32 24.24 -21.49
C VAL A 297 -10.64 23.21 -20.61
N ALA A 298 -9.90 23.69 -19.60
CA ALA A 298 -9.31 22.86 -18.58
C ALA A 298 -10.40 22.40 -17.58
N ILE A 299 -11.23 21.43 -17.98
CA ILE A 299 -12.39 20.93 -17.20
C ILE A 299 -12.04 20.41 -15.79
N HIS A 300 -10.77 20.15 -15.52
CA HIS A 300 -10.26 19.75 -14.22
C HIS A 300 -10.00 20.95 -13.27
N HIS A 301 -9.89 22.16 -13.82
CA HIS A 301 -9.69 23.43 -13.10
C HIS A 301 -10.93 24.34 -13.17
N ASP A 302 -11.51 24.50 -14.36
CA ASP A 302 -12.59 25.44 -14.65
C ASP A 302 -13.74 24.72 -15.37
N LEU A 303 -14.73 24.27 -14.60
CA LEU A 303 -15.92 23.62 -15.17
C LEU A 303 -16.92 24.64 -15.73
N PHE A 304 -16.91 25.89 -15.25
CA PHE A 304 -17.74 26.96 -15.81
C PHE A 304 -17.37 27.27 -17.25
N GLY A 305 -16.10 27.11 -17.64
CA GLY A 305 -15.62 27.25 -19.01
C GLY A 305 -16.37 26.38 -20.05
N LEU A 306 -17.08 25.31 -19.63
CA LEU A 306 -17.95 24.53 -20.53
C LEU A 306 -19.23 25.29 -20.97
N GLY A 307 -19.58 26.38 -20.29
CA GLY A 307 -20.77 27.19 -20.56
C GLY A 307 -22.10 26.47 -20.28
N ALA A 308 -22.10 25.46 -19.41
CA ALA A 308 -23.31 24.79 -18.94
C ALA A 308 -23.78 25.44 -17.62
N PRO A 309 -25.10 25.47 -17.35
CA PRO A 309 -25.59 25.83 -16.02
C PRO A 309 -24.95 24.93 -14.96
N LEU A 310 -24.36 25.53 -13.93
CA LEU A 310 -23.60 24.83 -12.90
C LEU A 310 -23.78 25.54 -11.56
N ARG A 311 -24.17 24.81 -10.52
CA ARG A 311 -24.11 25.29 -9.14
C ARG A 311 -22.82 24.76 -8.52
N ALA A 312 -21.83 25.62 -8.34
CA ALA A 312 -20.54 25.24 -7.78
C ALA A 312 -20.15 26.12 -6.61
N CYS A 313 -19.51 25.51 -5.61
CA CYS A 313 -18.98 26.20 -4.45
C CYS A 313 -17.53 25.77 -4.13
N ASN A 314 -16.86 26.53 -3.28
CA ASN A 314 -15.59 26.12 -2.67
C ASN A 314 -15.81 25.32 -1.37
N MET A 315 -14.72 24.92 -0.69
CA MET A 315 -14.78 24.20 0.59
C MET A 315 -15.36 25.00 1.77
N LEU A 316 -15.62 26.31 1.60
CA LEU A 316 -16.36 27.15 2.54
C LEU A 316 -17.86 27.27 2.20
N GLY A 317 -18.30 26.71 1.06
CA GLY A 317 -19.67 26.83 0.56
C GLY A 317 -19.95 28.14 -0.18
N GLU A 318 -18.94 28.94 -0.49
CA GLU A 318 -19.09 30.18 -1.26
C GLU A 318 -19.14 29.87 -2.75
N SER A 319 -19.93 30.62 -3.52
CA SER A 319 -20.07 30.43 -4.98
C SER A 319 -18.72 30.56 -5.70
N MET A 320 -18.52 29.71 -6.72
CA MET A 320 -17.36 29.76 -7.63
C MET A 320 -17.67 30.43 -8.97
N GLU A 321 -18.87 31.00 -9.14
CA GLU A 321 -19.24 31.73 -10.35
C GLU A 321 -18.32 32.93 -10.58
N GLY A 322 -17.80 33.08 -11.80
CA GLY A 322 -16.88 34.14 -12.18
C GLY A 322 -15.47 34.03 -11.60
N TYR A 323 -15.17 33.01 -10.78
CA TYR A 323 -13.85 32.86 -10.13
C TYR A 323 -12.68 32.83 -11.14
N TYR A 324 -12.89 32.19 -12.29
CA TYR A 324 -11.90 32.07 -13.37
C TYR A 324 -11.91 33.23 -14.37
N ASP A 325 -12.80 34.22 -14.21
CA ASP A 325 -12.80 35.41 -15.06
C ASP A 325 -11.52 36.22 -14.83
N ASN A 326 -10.83 36.63 -15.91
CA ASN A 326 -9.57 37.38 -15.81
C ASN A 326 -8.53 36.70 -14.90
N PHE A 327 -8.42 35.38 -14.98
CA PHE A 327 -7.48 34.58 -14.19
C PHE A 327 -6.01 34.96 -14.49
N PRO A 328 -5.13 35.06 -13.47
CA PRO A 328 -5.34 34.72 -12.06
C PRO A 328 -5.78 35.91 -11.17
N ASN A 329 -5.98 37.10 -11.73
CA ASN A 329 -6.15 38.33 -10.94
C ASN A 329 -7.41 38.30 -10.07
N HIS A 330 -8.55 37.87 -10.64
CA HIS A 330 -9.79 37.79 -9.89
C HIS A 330 -9.73 36.72 -8.79
N ALA A 331 -9.20 35.54 -9.10
CA ALA A 331 -8.99 34.47 -8.14
C ALA A 331 -8.12 34.92 -6.95
N TRP A 332 -7.03 35.67 -7.19
CA TRP A 332 -6.23 36.24 -6.12
C TRP A 332 -6.98 37.27 -5.29
N SER A 333 -7.75 38.17 -5.93
CA SER A 333 -8.60 39.14 -5.21
C SER A 333 -9.62 38.43 -4.31
N PHE A 334 -10.25 37.38 -4.81
CA PHE A 334 -11.18 36.55 -4.06
C PHE A 334 -10.49 35.85 -2.89
N LEU A 335 -9.33 35.24 -3.11
CA LEU A 335 -8.57 34.52 -2.08
C LEU A 335 -8.01 35.43 -0.98
N ASN A 336 -7.53 36.63 -1.34
CA ASN A 336 -6.89 37.53 -0.39
C ASN A 336 -7.87 38.30 0.50
N ALA A 337 -9.18 38.22 0.23
CA ALA A 337 -10.21 38.77 1.11
C ALA A 337 -10.48 37.84 2.31
N ASP A 338 -10.86 38.42 3.46
CA ASP A 338 -11.40 37.73 4.64
C ASP A 338 -10.57 36.53 5.16
N ASN A 339 -9.23 36.60 5.04
CA ASN A 339 -8.30 35.52 5.35
C ASN A 339 -8.70 34.17 4.71
N ARG A 340 -9.32 34.22 3.53
CA ARG A 340 -9.96 33.07 2.90
C ARG A 340 -8.96 31.97 2.56
N ARG A 341 -7.72 32.32 2.21
CA ARG A 341 -6.64 31.35 1.93
C ARG A 341 -6.37 30.38 3.08
N GLU A 342 -6.31 30.88 4.31
CA GLU A 342 -6.06 30.07 5.50
C GLU A 342 -7.28 29.21 5.84
N ARG A 343 -8.47 29.83 5.79
CA ARG A 343 -9.75 29.15 6.04
C ARG A 343 -10.00 28.01 5.07
N LEU A 344 -9.63 28.17 3.80
CA LEU A 344 -9.74 27.11 2.78
C LEU A 344 -8.80 25.94 3.11
N VAL A 345 -7.55 26.18 3.48
CA VAL A 345 -6.62 25.10 3.87
C VAL A 345 -7.11 24.36 5.11
N GLN A 346 -7.78 25.04 6.05
CA GLN A 346 -8.40 24.39 7.20
C GLN A 346 -9.66 23.58 6.83
N ALA A 347 -10.41 23.99 5.82
CA ALA A 347 -11.65 23.34 5.40
C ALA A 347 -11.43 22.15 4.45
N GLY A 348 -10.44 22.24 3.57
CA GLY A 348 -10.06 21.21 2.60
C GLY A 348 -9.40 21.82 1.37
N TYR A 349 -8.36 21.13 0.88
CA TYR A 349 -7.50 21.65 -0.19
C TYR A 349 -6.83 20.50 -0.95
N ILE A 350 -6.09 20.82 -2.01
CA ILE A 350 -5.25 19.85 -2.74
C ILE A 350 -3.79 20.16 -2.43
N ALA A 351 -3.08 19.25 -1.77
CA ALA A 351 -1.63 19.36 -1.63
C ALA A 351 -0.98 19.05 -2.98
N HIS A 352 -0.21 19.99 -3.53
CA HIS A 352 0.44 19.82 -4.83
C HIS A 352 1.97 19.78 -4.71
N PHE A 353 2.57 18.63 -5.03
CA PHE A 353 4.01 18.36 -4.95
C PHE A 353 4.71 18.61 -6.29
N ASN A 354 4.56 19.82 -6.82
CA ASN A 354 4.94 20.19 -8.18
C ASN A 354 6.47 20.07 -8.45
N ILE A 355 7.30 20.52 -7.50
CA ILE A 355 8.76 20.44 -7.57
C ILE A 355 9.27 19.76 -6.30
N ARG A 356 9.75 18.52 -6.45
CA ARG A 356 10.18 17.65 -5.35
C ARG A 356 11.69 17.70 -5.09
N SER A 357 12.47 18.32 -5.96
CA SER A 357 13.91 18.47 -5.78
C SER A 357 14.48 19.52 -6.73
N GLU A 358 15.71 19.98 -6.47
CA GLU A 358 16.40 20.86 -7.42
C GLU A 358 16.67 20.15 -8.76
N GLN A 359 16.92 18.84 -8.74
CA GLN A 359 17.04 18.02 -9.95
C GLN A 359 15.71 17.94 -10.73
N ASP A 360 14.57 17.84 -10.05
CA ASP A 360 13.25 17.86 -10.71
C ASP A 360 13.00 19.15 -11.46
N PHE A 361 13.37 20.28 -10.86
CA PHE A 361 13.29 21.56 -11.53
C PHE A 361 14.05 21.54 -12.85
N MET A 362 15.32 21.08 -12.82
CA MET A 362 16.15 20.97 -14.02
C MET A 362 15.57 19.98 -15.04
N ARG A 363 15.05 18.83 -14.60
CA ARG A 363 14.38 17.85 -15.47
C ARG A 363 13.17 18.46 -16.15
N ARG A 364 12.36 19.23 -15.41
CA ARG A 364 11.15 19.89 -15.94
C ARG A 364 11.49 20.96 -16.97
N VAL A 365 12.55 21.75 -16.72
CA VAL A 365 13.12 22.69 -17.70
C VAL A 365 13.61 21.96 -18.96
N ALA A 366 14.33 20.84 -18.81
CA ALA A 366 14.93 20.12 -19.93
C ALA A 366 13.93 19.35 -20.81
N ARG A 367 12.80 18.88 -20.26
CA ARG A 367 11.81 18.05 -20.97
C ARG A 367 11.13 18.76 -22.13
N GLY A 368 11.11 20.09 -22.17
CA GLY A 368 10.42 20.86 -23.20
C GLY A 368 8.89 20.73 -23.08
N CYS A 369 8.18 21.84 -23.19
CA CYS A 369 6.74 21.89 -22.94
C CYS A 369 5.98 21.75 -24.27
N GLN A 370 5.87 20.52 -24.79
CA GLN A 370 5.09 20.24 -26.02
C GLN A 370 3.63 19.92 -25.69
N GLY A 371 2.69 20.31 -26.57
CA GLY A 371 1.26 20.03 -26.42
C GLY A 371 0.58 20.81 -25.29
N ASP A 372 -0.33 20.16 -24.56
CA ASP A 372 -1.08 20.76 -23.42
C ASP A 372 -0.18 21.31 -22.31
N PHE A 373 1.09 20.90 -22.26
CA PHE A 373 2.07 21.38 -21.28
C PHE A 373 2.73 22.71 -21.65
N ALA A 374 2.39 23.35 -22.77
CA ALA A 374 3.01 24.60 -23.25
C ALA A 374 3.03 25.75 -22.20
N ALA A 375 2.03 25.80 -21.30
CA ALA A 375 1.99 26.78 -20.21
C ALA A 375 3.10 26.60 -19.14
N GLN A 376 3.78 25.45 -19.13
CA GLN A 376 4.89 25.15 -18.22
C GLN A 376 6.24 25.75 -18.67
N THR A 377 6.32 26.41 -19.83
CA THR A 377 7.55 27.11 -20.28
C THR A 377 7.99 28.22 -19.31
N HIS A 378 7.08 28.73 -18.48
CA HIS A 378 7.39 29.69 -17.42
C HIS A 378 8.53 29.23 -16.50
N TRP A 379 8.66 27.92 -16.25
CA TRP A 379 9.76 27.38 -15.44
C TRP A 379 11.14 27.58 -16.07
N GLN A 380 11.23 27.57 -17.40
CA GLN A 380 12.48 27.79 -18.14
C GLN A 380 12.94 29.25 -18.07
N ASN A 381 12.00 30.18 -17.90
CA ASN A 381 12.26 31.62 -17.93
C ASN A 381 12.51 32.23 -16.54
N LYS A 382 12.36 31.45 -15.46
CA LYS A 382 12.61 31.93 -14.09
C LYS A 382 14.10 32.17 -13.87
N ASN A 383 14.44 33.38 -13.45
CA ASN A 383 15.79 33.69 -13.02
C ASN A 383 16.08 33.08 -11.63
N ALA A 384 17.35 33.13 -11.19
CA ALA A 384 17.77 32.53 -9.92
C ALA A 384 17.04 33.10 -8.70
N GLN A 385 16.71 34.40 -8.72
CA GLN A 385 15.97 35.05 -7.63
C GLN A 385 14.51 34.57 -7.61
N GLU A 386 13.83 34.55 -8.74
CA GLU A 386 12.44 34.07 -8.84
C GLU A 386 12.30 32.59 -8.46
N ARG A 387 13.35 31.79 -8.67
CA ARG A 387 13.43 30.40 -8.19
C ARG A 387 13.57 30.35 -6.67
N ALA A 388 14.46 31.15 -6.10
CA ALA A 388 14.63 31.22 -4.65
C ALA A 388 13.36 31.71 -3.95
N GLU A 389 12.67 32.71 -4.51
CA GLU A 389 11.40 33.22 -4.01
C GLU A 389 10.29 32.16 -4.09
N TYR A 390 10.22 31.39 -5.18
CA TYR A 390 9.28 30.27 -5.30
C TYR A 390 9.53 29.17 -4.25
N HIS A 391 10.79 28.80 -4.04
CA HIS A 391 11.17 27.81 -3.04
C HIS A 391 10.92 28.31 -1.62
N ALA A 392 11.19 29.57 -1.33
CA ALA A 392 10.87 30.18 -0.04
C ALA A 392 9.35 30.20 0.19
N ALA A 393 8.56 30.56 -0.84
CA ALA A 393 7.11 30.60 -0.75
C ALA A 393 6.50 29.22 -0.52
N THR A 394 6.96 28.18 -1.22
CA THR A 394 6.45 26.81 -1.09
C THR A 394 7.01 26.04 0.11
N ASN A 395 8.03 26.57 0.80
CA ASN A 395 8.55 26.01 2.05
C ASN A 395 8.20 26.86 3.29
N ALA A 396 7.22 27.77 3.19
CA ALA A 396 6.95 28.79 4.19
C ALA A 396 6.40 28.25 5.53
N VAL A 397 5.60 27.19 5.50
CA VAL A 397 4.88 26.65 6.66
C VAL A 397 5.16 25.17 6.81
N LEU A 398 5.60 24.74 8.00
CA LEU A 398 5.65 23.33 8.38
C LEU A 398 4.21 22.80 8.53
N ASP A 399 3.87 21.79 7.73
CA ASP A 399 2.59 21.08 7.77
C ASP A 399 2.85 19.57 7.87
N THR A 400 2.49 18.99 9.01
CA THR A 400 2.67 17.56 9.27
C THR A 400 1.43 16.73 8.97
N TYR A 401 0.32 17.34 8.52
CA TYR A 401 -0.97 16.65 8.36
C TYR A 401 -0.87 15.34 7.54
N LEU A 402 -0.29 15.40 6.35
CA LEU A 402 -0.12 14.23 5.49
C LEU A 402 0.89 13.22 6.06
N SER A 403 2.00 13.71 6.62
CA SER A 403 3.03 12.87 7.24
C SER A 403 2.49 12.11 8.45
N ASP A 404 1.71 12.77 9.29
CA ASP A 404 1.12 12.20 10.51
C ASP A 404 0.02 11.19 10.16
N TYR A 405 -0.86 11.54 9.20
CA TYR A 405 -1.87 10.61 8.69
C TYR A 405 -1.23 9.33 8.13
N TRP A 406 -0.23 9.50 7.26
CA TRP A 406 0.45 8.37 6.64
C TRP A 406 1.26 7.55 7.65
N GLY A 407 1.93 8.22 8.59
CA GLY A 407 2.64 7.59 9.70
C GLY A 407 1.71 6.76 10.58
N ALA A 408 0.52 7.26 10.91
CA ALA A 408 -0.49 6.53 11.66
C ALA A 408 -1.01 5.30 10.91
N MET A 409 -1.19 5.38 9.59
CA MET A 409 -1.59 4.23 8.77
C MET A 409 -0.54 3.14 8.74
N ILE A 410 0.72 3.48 8.47
CA ILE A 410 1.84 2.54 8.47
C ILE A 410 2.03 1.96 9.89
N GLY A 411 1.83 2.81 10.91
CA GLY A 411 1.89 2.44 12.32
C GLY A 411 1.03 1.23 12.68
N LYS A 412 -0.10 1.03 11.99
CA LYS A 412 -0.98 -0.13 12.20
C LYS A 412 -0.29 -1.47 11.91
N GLY A 413 0.71 -1.50 11.03
CA GLY A 413 1.47 -2.72 10.76
C GLY A 413 2.17 -3.28 12.01
N TRP A 414 2.57 -2.40 12.94
CA TRP A 414 3.15 -2.82 14.22
C TRP A 414 2.14 -3.46 15.16
N GLN A 415 0.85 -3.17 15.02
CA GLN A 415 -0.21 -3.77 15.85
C GLN A 415 -0.36 -5.28 15.58
N THR A 416 0.10 -5.76 14.42
CA THR A 416 0.12 -7.18 14.07
C THR A 416 1.47 -7.86 14.34
N SER A 417 2.38 -7.20 15.07
CA SER A 417 3.65 -7.82 15.47
C SER A 417 3.39 -8.99 16.42
N ILE A 418 3.83 -10.19 16.02
CA ILE A 418 3.60 -11.43 16.79
C ILE A 418 4.30 -11.35 18.15
N VAL A 419 5.56 -10.93 18.17
CA VAL A 419 6.30 -10.62 19.39
C VAL A 419 6.42 -9.10 19.47
N PRO A 420 5.81 -8.44 20.47
CA PRO A 420 5.89 -6.98 20.61
C PRO A 420 7.34 -6.51 20.78
N CYS A 421 7.69 -5.41 20.13
CA CYS A 421 8.95 -4.73 20.40
C CYS A 421 8.90 -4.08 21.80
N SER A 422 9.98 -4.20 22.57
CA SER A 422 10.14 -3.41 23.79
C SER A 422 10.38 -1.95 23.43
N GLN A 423 9.89 -1.04 24.27
CA GLN A 423 10.26 0.38 24.21
C GLN A 423 11.61 0.69 24.87
N TRP A 424 12.18 -0.27 25.60
CA TRP A 424 13.47 -0.17 26.27
C TRP A 424 14.56 -0.91 25.50
N ASP A 425 15.82 -0.57 25.76
CA ASP A 425 16.96 -1.21 25.11
C ASP A 425 17.18 -2.64 25.64
N LEU A 426 17.56 -3.56 24.75
CA LEU A 426 17.89 -4.94 25.11
C LEU A 426 19.27 -5.01 25.76
N LEU A 427 19.31 -5.25 27.07
CA LEU A 427 20.53 -5.27 27.87
C LEU A 427 21.22 -6.64 27.89
N SER A 428 20.46 -7.73 27.75
CA SER A 428 21.01 -9.08 27.95
C SER A 428 21.77 -9.66 26.75
N ARG A 429 21.61 -9.11 25.53
CA ARG A 429 22.15 -9.72 24.31
C ARG A 429 23.67 -9.93 24.38
N GLY A 430 24.10 -11.18 24.22
CA GLY A 430 25.51 -11.58 24.21
C GLY A 430 26.22 -11.45 25.57
N LYS A 431 25.49 -11.15 26.64
CA LYS A 431 26.05 -11.05 27.99
C LYS A 431 26.42 -12.43 28.53
N ARG A 432 27.31 -12.45 29.53
CA ARG A 432 27.69 -13.70 30.21
C ARG A 432 26.55 -14.18 31.09
N ALA A 433 26.21 -15.45 30.95
CA ALA A 433 25.29 -16.13 31.86
C ALA A 433 25.92 -17.40 32.44
N THR A 434 25.37 -17.86 33.56
CA THR A 434 25.75 -19.09 34.26
C THR A 434 24.49 -19.74 34.82
N GLN A 435 24.56 -21.03 35.14
CA GLN A 435 23.42 -21.79 35.66
C GLN A 435 23.90 -22.87 36.64
N SER A 436 22.97 -23.46 37.40
CA SER A 436 23.28 -24.46 38.43
C SER A 436 24.03 -25.67 37.89
N SER A 437 23.54 -26.27 36.81
CA SER A 437 24.12 -27.44 36.13
C SER A 437 23.81 -27.42 34.63
N THR A 438 24.39 -28.30 33.82
CA THR A 438 24.03 -28.41 32.39
C THR A 438 23.89 -29.87 31.97
N MET A 439 22.88 -30.15 31.13
CA MET A 439 22.71 -31.44 30.45
C MET A 439 23.48 -31.50 29.13
N HIS A 440 23.79 -30.34 28.54
CA HIS A 440 24.54 -30.25 27.29
C HIS A 440 26.03 -30.52 27.52
N GLN A 441 26.72 -30.98 26.47
CA GLN A 441 28.17 -31.10 26.52
C GLN A 441 28.82 -29.70 26.57
N GLY A 442 29.86 -29.55 27.39
CA GLY A 442 30.62 -28.30 27.52
C GLY A 442 30.47 -27.64 28.88
N SER A 443 30.79 -26.34 28.94
CA SER A 443 30.64 -25.54 30.16
C SER A 443 29.18 -25.18 30.39
N ARG A 444 28.74 -25.21 31.65
CA ARG A 444 27.42 -24.72 32.05
C ARG A 444 27.24 -23.22 31.74
N ASP A 445 28.32 -22.45 31.71
CA ASP A 445 28.28 -21.01 31.43
C ASP A 445 28.10 -20.76 29.93
N ASP A 446 28.73 -21.57 29.08
CA ASP A 446 28.54 -21.53 27.63
C ASP A 446 27.12 -21.98 27.26
N ASP A 447 26.58 -22.98 27.96
CA ASP A 447 25.19 -23.41 27.83
C ASP A 447 24.22 -22.29 28.22
N ALA A 448 24.36 -21.75 29.42
CA ALA A 448 23.54 -20.67 29.95
C ALA A 448 23.55 -19.43 29.03
N SER A 449 24.70 -19.08 28.46
CA SER A 449 24.84 -17.89 27.60
C SER A 449 24.07 -17.99 26.29
N ARG A 450 23.65 -19.20 25.86
CA ARG A 450 22.79 -19.35 24.68
C ARG A 450 21.39 -18.76 24.88
N ALA A 451 20.90 -18.72 26.12
CA ALA A 451 19.63 -18.09 26.48
C ALA A 451 19.60 -16.58 26.23
N VAL A 452 20.76 -15.96 26.03
CA VAL A 452 20.91 -14.51 25.78
C VAL A 452 21.58 -14.24 24.44
N SER A 453 21.58 -15.22 23.53
CA SER A 453 22.23 -15.11 22.22
C SER A 453 21.57 -14.06 21.32
N GLY A 454 20.27 -13.84 21.49
CA GLY A 454 19.46 -12.96 20.64
C GLY A 454 18.87 -13.68 19.42
N PHE A 455 19.01 -15.00 19.36
CA PHE A 455 18.42 -15.84 18.32
C PHE A 455 17.30 -16.66 18.91
N LEU A 456 16.05 -16.39 18.51
CA LEU A 456 14.90 -17.20 18.90
C LEU A 456 14.80 -18.43 18.00
N THR A 457 14.65 -19.62 18.60
CA THR A 457 14.59 -20.89 17.87
C THR A 457 13.28 -21.65 18.08
N GLY A 458 12.53 -21.32 19.13
CA GLY A 458 11.41 -22.13 19.60
C GLY A 458 11.83 -23.44 20.27
N HIS A 459 13.14 -23.69 20.45
CA HIS A 459 13.69 -24.88 21.10
C HIS A 459 14.48 -24.47 22.35
N PRO A 460 14.68 -25.37 23.34
CA PRO A 460 15.50 -25.06 24.50
C PRO A 460 16.96 -24.83 24.07
N GLN A 461 17.48 -23.62 24.27
CA GLN A 461 18.87 -23.30 23.95
C GLN A 461 19.82 -23.62 25.10
N HIS A 462 19.31 -23.60 26.33
CA HIS A 462 20.01 -24.09 27.52
C HIS A 462 19.16 -25.09 28.29
N HIS A 463 19.81 -25.96 29.06
CA HIS A 463 19.09 -26.98 29.82
C HIS A 463 19.89 -27.45 31.03
N THR A 464 19.32 -27.33 32.24
CA THR A 464 19.92 -27.89 33.45
C THR A 464 19.79 -29.42 33.51
N THR A 465 20.55 -30.06 34.39
CA THR A 465 20.26 -31.46 34.76
C THR A 465 19.00 -31.53 35.64
N LEU A 466 18.57 -32.77 35.97
CA LEU A 466 17.47 -33.01 36.90
C LEU A 466 17.97 -32.76 38.32
N GLU A 467 17.53 -31.67 38.93
CA GLU A 467 18.03 -31.25 40.25
C GLU A 467 16.95 -30.52 41.06
N ASP A 468 17.27 -30.25 42.32
CA ASP A 468 16.39 -29.48 43.20
C ASP A 468 16.68 -27.98 43.02
N ASN A 469 15.63 -27.20 42.75
CA ASN A 469 15.69 -25.75 42.56
C ASN A 469 16.75 -25.26 41.55
N PRO A 470 16.77 -25.78 40.29
CA PRO A 470 17.69 -25.31 39.26
C PRO A 470 17.51 -23.82 38.98
N TRP A 471 18.62 -23.14 38.67
CA TRP A 471 18.64 -21.71 38.41
C TRP A 471 19.55 -21.33 37.25
N TRP A 472 19.23 -20.22 36.59
CA TRP A 472 20.03 -19.56 35.56
C TRP A 472 20.17 -18.08 35.91
N MET A 473 21.31 -17.47 35.60
CA MET A 473 21.60 -16.08 35.94
C MET A 473 22.43 -15.40 34.85
N VAL A 474 22.06 -14.18 34.48
CA VAL A 474 22.86 -13.29 33.61
C VAL A 474 23.53 -12.18 34.41
N ASP A 475 24.77 -11.84 34.03
CA ASP A 475 25.47 -10.63 34.45
C ASP A 475 25.33 -9.57 33.35
N LEU A 476 24.57 -8.50 33.61
CA LEU A 476 24.41 -7.38 32.67
C LEU A 476 25.68 -6.52 32.55
N GLU A 477 26.71 -6.83 33.34
CA GLU A 477 28.04 -6.18 33.42
C GLU A 477 28.03 -4.80 34.06
N VAL A 478 27.00 -4.00 33.78
CA VAL A 478 26.74 -2.69 34.36
C VAL A 478 25.51 -2.73 35.26
N LEU A 479 25.43 -1.79 36.19
CA LEU A 479 24.22 -1.59 36.98
C LEU A 479 23.17 -0.94 36.08
N SER A 480 21.94 -1.44 36.10
CA SER A 480 20.87 -1.02 35.19
C SER A 480 19.53 -0.90 35.90
N HIS A 481 18.64 -0.06 35.38
CA HIS A 481 17.22 -0.09 35.69
C HIS A 481 16.54 -1.10 34.76
N ILE A 482 16.10 -2.22 35.32
CA ILE A 482 15.43 -3.30 34.57
C ILE A 482 13.94 -3.01 34.53
N HIS A 483 13.43 -2.73 33.34
CA HIS A 483 12.04 -2.33 33.13
C HIS A 483 11.18 -3.45 32.56
N GLN A 484 11.76 -4.38 31.81
CA GLN A 484 11.00 -5.47 31.22
C GLN A 484 11.83 -6.75 31.14
N ILE A 485 11.17 -7.89 31.36
CA ILE A 485 11.77 -9.22 31.25
C ILE A 485 10.84 -10.06 30.38
N MET A 486 11.36 -10.53 29.25
CA MET A 486 10.67 -11.47 28.38
C MET A 486 11.35 -12.83 28.45
N ILE A 487 10.60 -13.86 28.82
CA ILE A 487 11.07 -15.25 28.85
C ILE A 487 10.37 -16.00 27.73
N PHE A 488 11.17 -16.52 26.81
CA PHE A 488 10.71 -17.30 25.67
C PHE A 488 10.83 -18.79 26.02
N ASN A 489 9.68 -19.44 26.16
CA ASN A 489 9.62 -20.88 26.37
C ASN A 489 9.82 -21.62 25.05
N ARG A 490 10.23 -22.88 25.14
CA ARG A 490 10.24 -23.83 24.03
C ARG A 490 8.83 -24.05 23.47
N LEU A 491 8.74 -24.47 22.22
CA LEU A 491 7.49 -24.77 21.49
C LEU A 491 7.42 -26.21 20.97
N ASP A 492 8.48 -27.00 21.16
CA ASP A 492 8.60 -28.40 20.74
C ASP A 492 8.07 -29.40 21.80
N GLY A 493 7.24 -28.92 22.73
CA GLY A 493 6.58 -29.71 23.78
C GLY A 493 7.12 -29.44 25.19
N VAL A 494 6.46 -29.99 26.20
CA VAL A 494 6.87 -29.92 27.62
C VAL A 494 6.93 -28.50 28.22
N MET A 495 6.16 -27.57 27.64
CA MET A 495 6.07 -26.17 28.04
C MET A 495 5.67 -25.97 29.50
N GLU A 496 4.89 -26.91 30.07
CA GLU A 496 4.41 -26.91 31.44
C GLU A 496 5.54 -26.90 32.49
N ARG A 497 6.78 -27.25 32.11
CA ARG A 497 7.95 -27.15 33.00
C ARG A 497 8.25 -25.72 33.47
N LEU A 498 7.79 -24.71 32.71
CA LEU A 498 7.91 -23.29 33.09
C LEU A 498 6.63 -22.71 33.71
N ALA A 499 5.69 -23.56 34.18
CA ALA A 499 4.48 -23.07 34.85
C ALA A 499 4.79 -22.31 36.16
N SER A 500 5.86 -22.73 36.87
CA SER A 500 6.28 -22.18 38.15
C SER A 500 7.74 -21.73 38.09
N PHE A 501 8.03 -20.47 38.41
CA PHE A 501 9.40 -19.94 38.46
C PHE A 501 9.47 -18.66 39.29
N LYS A 502 10.68 -18.36 39.77
CA LYS A 502 11.02 -17.11 40.44
C LYS A 502 11.98 -16.31 39.59
N VAL A 503 11.82 -14.99 39.57
CA VAL A 503 12.82 -14.07 39.04
C VAL A 503 13.27 -13.15 40.16
N GLU A 504 14.58 -13.11 40.34
CA GLU A 504 15.24 -12.31 41.37
C GLU A 504 16.27 -11.40 40.73
N VAL A 505 16.38 -10.19 41.28
CA VAL A 505 17.33 -9.17 40.82
C VAL A 505 18.27 -8.82 41.95
N SER A 506 19.56 -8.63 41.64
CA SER A 506 20.58 -8.25 42.60
C SER A 506 21.60 -7.29 41.99
N HIS A 507 22.18 -6.42 42.81
CA HIS A 507 23.32 -5.58 42.41
C HIS A 507 24.69 -6.22 42.77
N ASP A 508 24.74 -7.16 43.72
CA ASP A 508 25.99 -7.70 44.30
C ASP A 508 26.08 -9.25 44.33
N ARG A 509 25.01 -9.97 43.96
CA ARG A 509 24.82 -11.43 44.07
C ARG A 509 24.64 -11.95 45.50
N ILE A 510 24.58 -11.07 46.49
CA ILE A 510 24.39 -11.43 47.91
C ILE A 510 22.94 -11.16 48.31
N ILE A 511 22.46 -9.93 48.05
CA ILE A 511 21.11 -9.52 48.38
C ILE A 511 20.26 -9.64 47.12
N TRP A 512 19.23 -10.48 47.20
CA TRP A 512 18.31 -10.75 46.10
C TRP A 512 16.93 -10.20 46.40
N LYS A 513 16.40 -9.40 45.49
CA LYS A 513 15.02 -8.93 45.49
C LYS A 513 14.21 -9.82 44.54
N THR A 514 13.26 -10.58 45.07
CA THR A 514 12.29 -11.29 44.24
C THR A 514 11.34 -10.29 43.60
N ILE A 515 11.30 -10.26 42.27
CA ILE A 515 10.38 -9.41 41.49
C ILE A 515 9.23 -10.21 40.89
N ILE A 516 9.42 -11.53 40.71
CA ILE A 516 8.40 -12.47 40.24
C ILE A 516 8.49 -13.72 41.10
N ASP A 517 7.35 -14.17 41.64
CA ASP A 517 7.20 -15.47 42.30
C ASP A 517 5.95 -16.14 41.72
N ARG A 518 6.10 -16.79 40.57
CA ARG A 518 5.00 -17.43 39.82
C ARG A 518 4.86 -18.87 40.29
N GLN A 519 3.66 -19.24 40.71
CA GLN A 519 3.30 -20.59 41.17
C GLN A 519 2.11 -21.10 40.34
N ASP A 520 2.28 -22.26 39.70
CA ASP A 520 1.29 -22.97 38.88
C ASP A 520 0.54 -22.07 37.89
N GLY A 521 1.29 -21.16 37.25
CA GLY A 521 0.71 -20.21 36.31
C GLY A 521 0.34 -20.87 34.98
N PRO A 522 -0.50 -20.20 34.16
CA PRO A 522 -0.84 -20.70 32.82
C PRO A 522 0.41 -21.02 31.98
N VAL A 523 0.33 -22.04 31.15
CA VAL A 523 1.41 -22.35 30.20
C VAL A 523 1.52 -21.23 29.17
N PHE A 524 2.75 -20.83 28.83
CA PHE A 524 3.07 -19.80 27.85
C PHE A 524 4.15 -20.29 26.88
N GLY A 525 4.19 -19.77 25.65
CA GLY A 525 5.11 -20.15 24.57
C GLY A 525 5.90 -18.95 24.05
N GLY A 526 7.15 -19.12 23.62
CA GLY A 526 7.99 -17.97 23.25
C GLY A 526 7.69 -17.40 21.87
N LEU A 527 8.27 -18.04 20.86
CA LEU A 527 8.33 -17.54 19.48
C LEU A 527 6.97 -17.49 18.77
N ASP A 528 5.93 -18.09 19.35
CA ASP A 528 4.55 -18.05 18.86
C ASP A 528 3.83 -16.74 19.21
N GLY A 529 4.51 -15.81 19.88
CA GLY A 529 3.96 -14.51 20.28
C GLY A 529 3.38 -14.48 21.69
N THR A 530 3.54 -15.54 22.47
CA THR A 530 3.01 -15.61 23.85
C THR A 530 4.09 -15.64 24.95
N PRO A 531 5.26 -14.98 24.82
CA PRO A 531 6.31 -15.11 25.82
C PRO A 531 5.82 -14.59 27.16
N PHE A 532 6.37 -15.12 28.25
CA PHE A 532 6.11 -14.50 29.54
C PHE A 532 6.72 -13.10 29.52
N ASN A 533 5.90 -12.09 29.82
CA ASN A 533 6.30 -10.70 29.73
C ASN A 533 5.97 -9.99 31.04
N TRP A 534 7.01 -9.54 31.75
CA TRP A 534 6.90 -8.72 32.94
C TRP A 534 7.39 -7.30 32.63
N ILE A 535 6.66 -6.29 33.10
CA ILE A 535 6.95 -4.87 32.86
C ILE A 535 6.79 -4.09 34.17
N ASP A 536 7.72 -3.17 34.45
CA ASP A 536 7.70 -2.18 35.52
C ASP A 536 8.24 -0.84 35.01
N GLU A 537 7.38 0.18 34.95
CA GLU A 537 7.75 1.52 34.47
C GLU A 537 8.78 2.20 35.36
N ALA A 538 8.76 1.97 36.69
CA ALA A 538 9.76 2.53 37.59
C ALA A 538 11.12 1.83 37.44
N GLY A 539 11.08 0.57 37.02
CA GLY A 539 12.23 -0.30 36.86
C GLY A 539 12.84 -0.74 38.18
N VAL A 540 13.53 -1.88 38.15
CA VAL A 540 14.24 -2.43 39.31
C VAL A 540 15.74 -2.30 39.09
N LEU A 541 16.41 -1.59 39.99
CA LEU A 541 17.85 -1.43 39.95
C LEU A 541 18.55 -2.77 40.20
N GLY A 542 19.40 -3.19 39.27
CA GLY A 542 20.15 -4.45 39.38
C GLY A 542 21.17 -4.63 38.28
N ARG A 543 22.09 -5.58 38.51
CA ARG A 543 23.10 -6.02 37.55
C ARG A 543 22.95 -7.50 37.21
N PHE A 544 22.45 -8.29 38.16
CA PHE A 544 22.25 -9.72 38.01
C PHE A 544 20.77 -10.03 38.02
N VAL A 545 20.33 -10.84 37.06
CA VAL A 545 18.96 -11.38 37.01
C VAL A 545 19.07 -12.89 37.09
N ARG A 546 18.35 -13.50 38.03
CA ARG A 546 18.31 -14.95 38.23
C ARG A 546 16.90 -15.47 38.04
N VAL A 547 16.75 -16.54 37.26
CA VAL A 547 15.52 -17.31 37.09
C VAL A 547 15.71 -18.66 37.78
N THR A 548 14.77 -19.05 38.64
CA THR A 548 14.82 -20.30 39.41
C THR A 548 13.52 -21.07 39.26
N ILE A 549 13.56 -22.39 38.99
CA ILE A 549 12.37 -23.25 39.05
C ILE A 549 12.30 -23.89 40.43
N PRO A 550 11.41 -23.44 41.33
CA PRO A 550 11.29 -24.07 42.64
C PRO A 550 10.72 -25.48 42.50
N GLY A 551 11.31 -26.45 43.19
CA GLY A 551 10.84 -27.84 43.13
C GLY A 551 11.93 -28.86 43.40
N LYS A 552 11.50 -30.12 43.55
CA LYS A 552 12.40 -31.27 43.67
C LYS A 552 12.46 -32.00 42.33
N GLN A 553 13.66 -32.36 41.90
CA GLN A 553 13.89 -33.09 40.66
C GLN A 553 13.14 -32.44 39.48
N VAL A 554 13.46 -31.18 39.18
CA VAL A 554 12.91 -30.40 38.07
C VAL A 554 14.01 -29.95 37.11
N TYR A 555 13.62 -29.43 35.95
CA TYR A 555 14.53 -28.88 34.95
C TYR A 555 14.25 -27.39 34.74
N LEU A 556 15.29 -26.61 34.50
CA LEU A 556 15.19 -25.26 33.95
C LEU A 556 15.72 -25.30 32.50
N GLN A 557 14.90 -24.78 31.59
CA GLN A 557 15.21 -24.64 30.18
C GLN A 557 14.42 -23.44 29.64
N THR A 558 14.98 -22.71 28.68
CA THR A 558 14.26 -21.70 27.90
C THR A 558 14.83 -21.66 26.49
N ASP A 559 14.08 -21.10 25.55
CA ASP A 559 14.64 -20.67 24.27
C ASP A 559 15.51 -19.45 24.49
N GLN A 560 14.96 -18.37 25.05
CA GLN A 560 15.66 -17.10 25.22
C GLN A 560 15.11 -16.35 26.45
N ILE A 561 15.95 -15.52 27.06
CA ILE A 561 15.60 -14.58 28.12
C ILE A 561 16.11 -13.20 27.73
N GLU A 562 15.19 -12.29 27.48
CA GLU A 562 15.50 -10.91 27.11
C GLU A 562 15.24 -9.99 28.30
N ILE A 563 16.28 -9.27 28.71
CA ILE A 563 16.22 -8.28 29.78
C ILE A 563 16.33 -6.91 29.15
N PHE A 564 15.30 -6.08 29.33
CA PHE A 564 15.24 -4.74 28.76
C PHE A 564 15.27 -3.68 29.84
N GLY A 565 15.87 -2.54 29.53
CA GLY A 565 15.95 -1.41 30.45
C GLY A 565 16.91 -0.34 29.97
N CYS A 566 17.50 0.38 30.92
CA CYS A 566 18.54 1.37 30.67
C CYS A 566 19.69 1.22 31.68
N GLU A 567 20.90 1.61 31.28
CA GLU A 567 22.04 1.64 32.20
C GLU A 567 21.84 2.71 33.28
N PHE A 568 22.29 2.42 34.50
CA PHE A 568 22.23 3.39 35.59
C PHE A 568 23.20 4.55 35.32
N SER A 569 22.65 5.77 35.29
CA SER A 569 23.41 7.00 35.18
C SER A 569 23.41 7.76 36.50
N LEU A 570 24.61 8.03 37.03
CA LEU A 570 24.75 8.81 38.26
C LEU A 570 24.31 10.26 38.06
N ASP A 571 24.48 10.80 36.85
CA ASP A 571 24.10 12.18 36.54
C ASP A 571 22.59 12.32 36.45
N ASP A 572 21.90 11.34 35.85
CA ASP A 572 20.43 11.31 35.80
C ASP A 572 19.84 11.14 37.20
N PHE A 573 20.43 10.28 38.02
CA PHE A 573 20.02 10.11 39.41
C PHE A 573 20.17 11.40 40.21
N LYS A 574 21.30 12.12 40.05
CA LYS A 574 21.51 13.41 40.73
C LYS A 574 20.54 14.48 40.22
N ALA A 575 20.29 14.55 38.92
CA ALA A 575 19.37 15.51 38.32
C ALA A 575 17.93 15.30 38.80
N ALA A 576 17.46 14.06 38.88
CA ALA A 576 16.13 13.73 39.38
C ALA A 576 15.93 14.00 40.88
N ASN A 577 17.02 14.13 41.64
CA ASN A 577 17.02 14.40 43.09
C ASN A 577 17.63 15.77 43.44
N ALA A 578 17.83 16.65 42.46
CA ALA A 578 18.26 18.01 42.71
C ALA A 578 17.09 18.77 43.38
N PRO A 579 17.31 19.47 44.50
CA PRO A 579 16.27 20.31 45.08
C PRO A 579 15.93 21.45 44.11
N ASP A 580 14.62 21.68 43.91
CA ASP A 580 14.07 22.79 43.12
C ASP A 580 14.60 24.17 43.53
#